data_AF-A0AB39HFU6-F1
#
_entry.id   AF-A0AB39HFU6-F1
#
_cell.length_a   1.000
_cell.length_b   1.000
_cell.length_c   1.000
_cell.angle_alpha   90.00
_cell.angle_beta   90.00
_cell.angle_gamma   90.00
#
_symmetry.space_group_name_H-M   'P 1'
#
loop_
_entity.id
_entity.type
_entity.pdbx_description
1 polymer ?
#
loop_
_entity_poly.entity_id
_entity_poly.type
_entity_poly.pdbx_seq_one_letter_code
_entity_poly.pdbx_strand_id
1 'polypeptide(L)' 'MSNLGLGGKIMAAAEYVQARSEYVIRYFEHGEMQWMTIVADSKKQAYQQYLELGKKSCDLFMIWPDQ' A
#
# COMPACT_ATOMS: atom_id res chain seq x y z
N MET A 1 -34.64 -22.56 37.99
CA MET A 1 -33.47 -21.69 37.81
C MET A 1 -33.11 -21.72 36.33
N SER A 2 -33.56 -20.73 35.57
CA SER A 2 -33.27 -20.61 34.14
C SER A 2 -32.04 -19.73 33.99
N ASN A 3 -30.92 -20.30 33.53
CA ASN A 3 -29.73 -19.51 33.19
C ASN A 3 -29.65 -19.38 31.67
N LEU A 4 -30.27 -18.33 31.13
CA LEU A 4 -30.08 -17.88 29.75
C LEU A 4 -28.79 -17.06 29.70
N GLY A 5 -27.66 -17.74 29.54
CA GLY A 5 -26.38 -17.12 29.24
C GLY A 5 -26.29 -16.71 27.78
N LEU A 6 -27.08 -15.71 27.37
CA LEU A 6 -26.95 -15.06 26.07
C LEU A 6 -26.04 -13.83 26.23
N GLY A 7 -24.73 -14.05 26.13
CA GLY A 7 -23.72 -12.99 26.02
C GLY A 7 -22.61 -13.55 25.14
N GLY A 8 -22.69 -13.41 23.82
CA GLY A 8 -22.57 -12.11 23.19
C GLY A 8 -21.08 -11.74 23.16
N LYS A 9 -20.33 -12.39 22.25
CA LYS A 9 -19.07 -11.94 21.64
C LYS A 9 -18.57 -13.04 20.71
N ILE A 10 -19.31 -13.26 19.62
CA ILE A 10 -18.63 -13.64 18.37
C ILE A 10 -17.94 -12.35 17.93
N MET A 11 -16.73 -12.09 18.43
CA MET A 11 -15.85 -11.12 17.79
C MET A 11 -15.50 -11.78 16.47
N ALA A 12 -16.22 -11.39 15.42
CA ALA A 12 -15.88 -11.70 14.06
C ALA A 12 -14.38 -11.46 13.91
N ALA A 13 -13.65 -12.49 13.47
CA ALA A 13 -12.37 -12.27 12.84
C ALA A 13 -12.65 -11.36 11.66
N ALA A 14 -12.56 -10.05 11.87
CA ALA A 14 -12.50 -9.09 10.80
C ALA A 14 -11.24 -9.49 10.06
N GLU A 15 -11.41 -10.23 8.97
CA GLU A 15 -10.40 -10.40 7.95
C GLU A 15 -9.91 -8.99 7.66
N TYR A 16 -8.74 -8.66 8.17
CA TYR A 16 -8.02 -7.45 7.79
C TYR A 16 -7.61 -7.73 6.35
N VAL A 17 -8.56 -7.54 5.43
CA VAL A 17 -8.29 -7.43 4.00
C VAL A 17 -7.41 -6.19 3.94
N GLN A 18 -6.11 -6.41 4.04
CA GLN A 18 -5.10 -5.39 4.02
C GLN A 18 -5.25 -4.72 2.66
N ALA A 19 -5.97 -3.59 2.66
CA ALA A 19 -6.37 -2.92 1.44
C ALA A 19 -5.10 -2.40 0.78
N ARG A 20 -4.54 -3.21 -0.13
CA ARG A 20 -3.41 -2.80 -0.94
C ARG A 20 -3.90 -1.71 -1.86
N SER A 21 -3.23 -0.56 -1.79
CA SER A 21 -3.51 0.59 -2.62
C SER A 21 -2.62 0.58 -3.85
N GLU A 22 -3.15 1.09 -4.96
CA GLU A 22 -2.39 1.31 -6.17
C GLU A 22 -1.65 2.65 -6.05
N TYR A 23 -0.32 2.62 -6.20
CA TYR A 23 0.53 3.80 -6.19
C TYR A 23 1.13 4.03 -7.58
N VAL A 24 0.92 5.22 -8.13
CA VAL A 24 1.57 5.71 -9.34
C VAL A 24 2.87 6.41 -8.95
N ILE A 25 3.98 5.94 -9.51
CA ILE A 25 5.31 6.51 -9.32
C ILE A 25 5.75 7.15 -10.62
N ARG A 26 6.07 8.44 -10.59
CA ARG A 26 6.67 9.19 -11.71
C ARG A 26 8.14 9.43 -11.43
N TYR A 27 8.99 9.22 -12.42
CA TYR A 27 10.44 9.33 -12.30
C TYR A 27 11.07 9.70 -13.64
N PHE A 28 12.31 10.17 -13.62
CA PHE A 28 13.07 10.49 -14.83
C PHE A 28 13.99 9.33 -15.22
N GLU A 29 13.99 8.95 -16.50
CA GLU A 29 14.90 7.94 -17.04
C GLU A 29 15.27 8.33 -18.46
N HIS A 30 16.58 8.33 -18.76
CA HIS A 30 17.12 8.75 -20.07
C HIS A 30 16.67 10.16 -20.52
N GLY A 31 16.46 11.08 -19.58
CA GLY A 31 16.07 12.46 -19.88
C GLY A 31 14.57 12.67 -20.10
N GLU A 32 13.76 11.62 -19.96
CA GLU A 32 12.31 11.67 -20.13
C GLU A 32 11.58 11.30 -18.84
N MET A 33 10.36 11.82 -18.66
CA MET A 33 9.50 11.45 -17.55
C MET A 33 8.79 10.13 -17.86
N GLN A 34 9.03 9.13 -17.02
CA GLN A 34 8.41 7.82 -17.04
C GLN A 34 7.44 7.67 -15.86
N TRP A 35 6.63 6.61 -15.90
CA TRP A 35 5.77 6.23 -14.79
C TRP A 35 5.62 4.72 -14.67
N MET A 36 5.29 4.27 -13.46
CA MET A 36 4.90 2.89 -13.19
C MET A 36 3.84 2.84 -12.08
N THR A 37 3.14 1.71 -12.03
CA THR A 37 2.18 1.40 -10.97
C THR A 37 2.77 0.34 -10.04
N ILE A 38 2.64 0.56 -8.73
CA ILE A 38 3.00 -0.40 -7.69
C ILE A 38 1.82 -0.62 -6.75
N VAL A 39 1.46 -1.87 -6.49
CA VAL A 39 0.43 -2.24 -5.52
C VAL A 39 1.11 -2.48 -4.16
N ALA A 40 0.79 -1.64 -3.18
CA ALA A 40 1.44 -1.66 -1.86
C ALA A 40 0.48 -1.28 -0.73
N ASP A 41 0.84 -1.67 0.49
CA ASP A 41 0.11 -1.37 1.73
C ASP A 41 0.33 0.09 2.18
N SER A 42 1.39 0.76 1.69
CA SER A 42 1.71 2.15 2.02
C SER A 42 2.61 2.80 0.98
N LYS A 43 2.63 4.14 0.94
CA LYS A 43 3.55 4.93 0.11
C LYS A 43 5.02 4.57 0.36
N LYS A 44 5.37 4.28 1.62
CA LYS A 44 6.73 3.86 2.00
C LYS A 44 7.09 2.52 1.34
N GLN A 45 6.18 1.55 1.34
CA GLN A 45 6.42 0.26 0.71
C GLN A 45 6.48 0.40 -0.82
N ALA A 46 5.63 1.23 -1.42
CA ALA A 46 5.72 1.54 -2.86
C ALA A 46 7.08 2.15 -3.22
N TYR A 47 7.60 3.07 -2.40
CA TYR A 47 8.95 3.62 -2.59
C TYR A 47 10.05 2.57 -2.46
N GLN A 48 9.96 1.65 -1.49
CA GLN A 48 10.96 0.58 -1.37
C GLN A 48 10.96 -0.33 -2.60
N GLN A 49 9.78 -0.75 -3.08
CA GLN A 49 9.68 -1.55 -4.30
C GLN A 49 10.24 -0.81 -5.53
N TYR A 50 10.01 0.50 -5.65
CA TYR A 50 10.63 1.33 -6.69
C TYR A 50 12.17 1.23 -6.68
N LEU A 51 12.80 1.28 -5.50
CA LEU A 51 14.26 1.13 -5.37
C LEU A 51 14.72 -0.30 -5.67
N GLU A 52 13.96 -1.32 -5.24
CA GLU A 52 14.24 -2.74 -5.52
C GLU A 52 14.21 -3.06 -7.01
N LEU A 53 13.43 -2.30 -7.80
CA LEU A 53 13.42 -2.35 -9.27
C LEU A 53 14.65 -1.67 -9.92
N GLY A 54 15.64 -1.26 -9.13
CA GLY A 54 16.87 -0.64 -9.61
C GLY A 54 16.74 0.84 -9.96
N LYS A 55 15.60 1.47 -9.64
CA LYS A 55 15.42 2.91 -9.84
C LYS A 55 16.11 3.71 -8.74
N LYS A 56 16.48 4.95 -9.03
CA LYS A 56 17.25 5.78 -8.10
C LYS A 56 16.35 6.80 -7.41
N SER A 57 16.68 7.11 -6.16
CA SER A 57 16.00 8.13 -5.39
C SER A 57 16.09 9.52 -6.04
N CYS A 58 17.23 9.87 -6.66
CA CYS A 58 17.42 11.14 -7.36
C CYS A 58 16.54 11.29 -8.61
N ASP A 59 16.09 10.17 -9.18
CA ASP A 59 15.27 10.14 -10.38
C ASP A 59 13.78 10.26 -10.05
N LEU A 60 13.40 10.08 -8.77
CA LEU A 60 12.02 10.10 -8.32
C LEU A 60 11.44 11.52 -8.39
N PHE A 61 10.32 11.67 -9.09
CA PHE A 61 9.55 12.91 -9.13
C PHE A 61 8.37 12.88 -8.15
N MET A 62 7.59 11.79 -8.12
CA MET A 62 6.35 11.72 -7.35
C MET A 62 5.94 10.28 -7.05
N ILE A 63 5.28 10.07 -5.92
CA ILE A 63 4.47 8.88 -5.62
C ILE A 63 3.08 9.36 -5.20
N TRP A 64 2.05 8.84 -5.87
CA TRP A 64 0.64 9.20 -5.64
C TRP A 64 -0.21 7.93 -5.48
N PRO A 65 -1.22 7.89 -4.59
CA PRO A 65 -1.66 8.96 -3.71
C PRO A 65 -0.65 9.25 -2.58
N ASP A 66 -0.72 10.45 -2.00
CA ASP A 66 0.06 10.83 -0.81
C ASP A 66 -0.66 10.39 0.47
N GLN A 67 -1.06 9.11 0.50
CA GLN A 67 -1.72 8.46 1.64
C GLN A 67 -0.70 7.73 2.53
#